data_AF-A0A1G8RWG4-F1
#
_entry.id   AF-A0A1G8RWG4-F1
#
_cell.length_a   1.000
_cell.length_b   1.000
_cell.length_c   1.000
_cell.angle_alpha   90.00
_cell.angle_beta   90.00
_cell.angle_gamma   90.00
#
_symmetry.space_group_name_H-M   'P 1'
#
loop_
_entity.id
_entity.type
_entity.pdbx_description
1 polymer ?
#
loop_
_entity_poly.entity_id
_entity_poly.type
_entity_poly.pdbx_seq_one_letter_code
_entity_poly.pdbx_strand_id
1 'polypeptide(L)'
;MPLTDSPAPTSRTESLVTLLLRGLLAGLVGGVLAGGVAFVLGEPHIDAAIAIEESAGAHEHDAVESGGHSHDEDEALVSRTGQRFGLFLATGLAGMALGAVFSVAYYYLRLRRVSASSAPAFGLVLAGLAWLAVEAVPFFKYPANPPAVGDPETITQRTWLWFASVVLGLIAVSVAAGVARAVRDRQFLSVRVAAPVAAFLAVVTVGYLILPKIDEVADDFPASLLWEFRLSSLAVQATLWLVLGMAFAFLTERAARIRRRAGRSKRRRAGRSNHTLSGRQPVGRERCTWNGSSRSGGASSAFRSQLPSSASAS
;
A
#
# COMPACT_ATOMS: atom_id res chain seq x y z
N MET A 1 -24.22 -11.56 44.58
CA MET A 1 -23.49 -11.81 43.31
C MET A 1 -23.40 -10.48 42.57
N PRO A 2 -22.28 -9.74 42.57
CA PRO A 2 -22.21 -8.48 41.85
C PRO A 2 -21.79 -8.72 40.40
N LEU A 3 -22.59 -8.18 39.48
CA LEU A 3 -22.33 -8.13 38.04
C LEU A 3 -21.23 -7.10 37.78
N THR A 4 -20.06 -7.54 37.31
CA THR A 4 -19.06 -6.64 36.70
C THR A 4 -19.13 -6.80 35.19
N ASP A 5 -20.06 -6.10 34.55
CA ASP A 5 -19.97 -5.81 33.13
C ASP A 5 -18.90 -4.73 32.93
N SER A 6 -17.65 -5.16 32.76
CA SER A 6 -16.64 -4.28 32.15
C SER A 6 -16.93 -4.22 30.66
N PRO A 7 -17.25 -3.04 30.07
CA PRO A 7 -17.44 -2.95 28.63
C PRO A 7 -16.13 -3.35 27.93
N ALA A 8 -16.22 -4.30 27.01
CA ALA A 8 -15.11 -4.72 26.18
C ALA A 8 -14.47 -3.51 25.49
N PRO A 9 -13.13 -3.42 25.38
CA PRO A 9 -12.50 -2.30 24.73
C PRO A 9 -12.91 -2.27 23.25
N THR A 10 -13.79 -1.33 22.90
CA THR A 10 -14.11 -1.01 21.51
C THR A 10 -12.79 -0.77 20.79
N SER A 11 -12.46 -1.62 19.81
CA SER A 11 -11.27 -1.45 18.97
C SER A 11 -11.40 -0.12 18.24
N ARG A 12 -10.80 0.94 18.80
CA ARG A 12 -10.89 2.27 18.21
C ARG A 12 -10.15 2.22 16.87
N THR A 13 -10.91 2.19 15.78
CA THR A 13 -10.39 2.34 14.42
C THR A 13 -9.48 3.57 14.42
N GLU A 14 -8.30 3.46 13.79
CA GLU A 14 -7.42 4.62 13.71
C GLU A 14 -8.13 5.77 13.00
N SER A 15 -7.84 7.01 13.42
CA SER A 15 -8.44 8.17 12.77
C SER A 15 -7.93 8.31 11.34
N LEU A 16 -8.78 8.86 10.47
CA LEU A 16 -8.43 9.14 9.08
C LEU A 16 -7.14 9.96 8.98
N VAL A 17 -7.01 11.02 9.79
CA VAL A 17 -5.82 11.88 9.83
C VAL A 17 -4.54 11.08 10.11
N THR A 18 -4.58 10.11 11.02
CA THR A 18 -3.39 9.30 11.35
C THR A 18 -2.97 8.43 10.16
N LEU A 19 -3.93 7.85 9.45
CA LEU A 19 -3.65 7.04 8.26
C LEU A 19 -3.22 7.92 7.09
N LEU A 20 -3.80 9.11 6.95
CA LEU A 20 -3.43 10.09 5.93
C LEU A 20 -1.96 10.50 6.07
N LEU A 21 -1.50 10.82 7.27
CA LEU A 21 -0.09 11.16 7.51
C LEU A 21 0.86 10.02 7.16
N ARG A 22 0.47 8.77 7.42
CA ARG A 22 1.26 7.59 7.00
C ARG A 22 1.24 7.40 5.50
N GLY A 23 0.10 7.63 4.86
CA GLY A 23 -0.06 7.60 3.41
C GLY A 23 0.86 8.62 2.75
N LEU A 24 0.81 9.88 3.19
CA LEU A 24 1.68 10.94 2.72
C LEU A 24 3.16 10.59 2.90
N LEU A 25 3.57 10.14 4.09
CA LEU A 25 4.98 9.76 4.35
C LEU A 25 5.44 8.56 3.51
N ALA A 26 4.63 7.50 3.46
CA ALA A 26 4.94 6.31 2.67
C ALA A 26 4.98 6.64 1.17
N GLY A 27 4.07 7.49 0.72
CA GLY A 27 4.01 8.02 -0.64
C GLY A 27 5.23 8.85 -1.00
N LEU A 28 5.68 9.75 -0.11
CA LEU A 28 6.89 10.53 -0.32
C LEU A 28 8.12 9.63 -0.49
N VAL A 29 8.30 8.66 0.41
CA VAL A 29 9.41 7.70 0.32
C VAL A 29 9.35 6.88 -0.96
N GLY A 30 8.15 6.41 -1.34
CA GLY A 30 7.93 5.69 -2.60
C GLY A 30 8.23 6.56 -3.83
N GLY A 31 7.77 7.80 -3.83
CA GLY A 31 8.00 8.76 -4.90
C GLY A 31 9.46 9.11 -5.10
N VAL A 32 10.22 9.35 -4.01
CA VAL A 32 11.65 9.64 -4.10
C VAL A 32 12.45 8.43 -4.63
N LEU A 33 12.15 7.22 -4.14
CA LEU A 33 12.81 6.01 -4.64
C LEU A 33 12.43 5.71 -6.10
N ALA A 34 11.18 5.93 -6.48
CA ALA A 34 10.74 5.85 -7.88
C ALA A 34 11.45 6.89 -8.75
N GLY A 35 11.69 8.10 -8.24
CA GLY A 35 12.51 9.12 -8.90
C GLY A 35 13.96 8.66 -9.12
N GLY A 36 14.54 7.95 -8.15
CA GLY A 36 15.86 7.33 -8.31
C GLY A 36 15.87 6.26 -9.41
N VAL A 37 14.84 5.43 -9.49
CA VAL A 37 14.68 4.45 -10.58
C VAL A 37 14.49 5.15 -11.92
N ALA A 38 13.68 6.21 -11.98
CA ALA A 38 13.46 6.99 -13.19
C ALA A 38 14.75 7.69 -13.65
N PHE A 39 15.57 8.17 -12.71
CA PHE A 39 16.86 8.78 -13.01
C PHE A 39 17.85 7.77 -13.60
N VAL A 40 17.91 6.55 -13.05
CA VAL A 40 18.89 5.53 -13.49
C VAL A 40 18.43 4.81 -14.75
N LEU A 41 17.15 4.46 -14.84
CA LEU A 41 16.61 3.64 -15.92
C LEU A 41 15.85 4.45 -16.99
N GLY A 42 15.26 5.59 -16.63
CA GLY A 42 14.41 6.37 -17.54
C GLY A 42 15.18 7.46 -18.29
N GLU A 43 16.01 8.26 -17.60
CA GLU A 43 16.75 9.38 -18.21
C GLU A 43 17.57 9.00 -19.44
N PRO A 44 18.31 7.87 -19.49
CA PRO A 44 19.05 7.50 -20.69
C PRO A 44 18.17 7.35 -21.94
N HIS A 45 16.93 6.86 -21.76
CA HIS A 45 15.98 6.70 -22.86
C HIS A 45 15.33 8.03 -23.25
N ILE A 46 15.13 8.93 -22.29
CA ILE A 46 14.67 10.30 -22.55
C ILE A 46 15.72 11.05 -23.36
N ASP A 47 16.99 11.00 -22.95
CA ASP A 47 18.09 11.66 -23.65
C ASP A 47 18.24 11.12 -25.08
N ALA A 48 18.09 9.80 -25.27
CA ALA A 48 18.12 9.18 -26.60
C ALA A 48 16.95 9.63 -27.50
N ALA A 49 15.74 9.75 -26.95
CA ALA A 49 14.58 10.22 -27.70
C ALA A 49 14.75 11.69 -28.15
N ILE A 50 15.25 12.55 -27.25
CA ILE A 50 15.56 13.96 -27.56
C ILE A 50 16.61 14.06 -28.67
N ALA A 51 17.69 13.27 -28.59
CA ALA A 51 18.73 13.29 -29.61
C ALA A 51 18.20 12.88 -31.01
N ILE A 52 17.23 11.97 -31.07
CA ILE A 52 16.57 11.58 -32.31
C ILE A 52 15.73 12.74 -32.85
N GLU A 53 14.91 13.37 -32.01
CA GLU A 53 14.09 14.55 -32.37
C GLU A 53 14.96 15.70 -32.91
N GLU A 54 16.03 16.05 -32.19
CA GLU A 54 16.96 17.11 -32.60
C GLU A 54 17.66 16.78 -33.94
N SER A 55 18.00 15.51 -34.18
CA SER A 55 18.60 15.09 -35.45
C SER A 55 17.62 15.14 -36.62
N ALA A 56 16.34 14.81 -36.39
CA ALA A 56 15.31 14.89 -37.41
C ALA A 56 15.00 16.36 -37.77
N GLY A 57 14.91 17.24 -36.76
CA GLY A 57 14.75 18.68 -36.97
C GLY A 57 15.91 19.29 -37.75
N ALA A 58 17.17 18.95 -37.44
CA ALA A 58 18.32 19.47 -38.18
C ALA A 58 18.29 19.14 -39.69
N HIS A 59 17.71 18.01 -40.08
CA HIS A 59 17.60 17.60 -41.49
C HIS A 59 16.47 18.31 -42.26
N GLU A 60 15.44 18.84 -41.60
CA GLU A 60 14.43 19.68 -42.26
C GLU A 60 14.96 21.09 -42.57
N HIS A 61 15.91 21.58 -41.78
CA HIS A 61 16.50 22.92 -41.96
C HIS A 61 17.55 23.00 -43.08
N ASP A 62 18.23 21.90 -43.42
CA ASP A 62 19.19 21.84 -44.54
C ASP A 62 18.52 21.75 -45.92
N ALA A 63 17.20 21.47 -45.98
CA ALA A 63 16.46 21.36 -47.24
C ALA A 63 15.89 22.70 -47.76
N VAL A 64 16.02 23.80 -46.99
CA VAL A 64 15.49 25.13 -47.34
C VAL A 64 16.57 26.20 -47.19
N GLU A 65 17.62 26.16 -48.02
CA GLU A 65 18.45 27.34 -48.28
C GLU A 65 17.66 28.36 -49.11
N SER A 66 16.87 29.22 -48.44
CA SER A 66 16.61 30.59 -48.90
C SER A 66 15.89 31.43 -47.84
N GLY A 67 16.68 32.15 -47.04
CA GLY A 67 16.33 33.49 -46.55
C GLY A 67 15.25 33.60 -45.47
N GLY A 68 15.69 33.82 -44.23
CA GLY A 68 14.90 34.48 -43.20
C GLY A 68 14.67 33.63 -41.96
N HIS A 69 15.05 34.19 -40.82
CA HIS A 69 14.83 33.71 -39.45
C HIS A 69 15.81 32.64 -38.96
N SER A 70 16.90 33.12 -38.36
CA SER A 70 17.60 32.40 -37.30
C SER A 70 16.59 31.94 -36.26
N HIS A 71 16.71 30.70 -35.81
CA HIS A 71 15.98 30.15 -34.68
C HIS A 71 16.23 31.00 -33.43
N ASP A 72 15.36 31.96 -33.17
CA ASP A 72 14.90 32.29 -31.82
C ASP A 72 13.81 31.27 -31.43
N GLU A 73 14.08 29.97 -31.60
CA GLU A 73 13.16 28.89 -31.23
C GLU A 73 13.51 28.44 -29.80
N ASP A 74 12.64 28.80 -28.86
CA ASP A 74 12.39 28.12 -27.59
C ASP A 74 13.61 27.57 -26.84
N GLU A 75 14.40 28.45 -26.21
CA GLU A 75 15.23 28.01 -25.08
C GLU A 75 14.31 27.29 -24.07
N ALA A 76 14.51 25.98 -23.90
CA ALA A 76 13.70 25.17 -23.00
C ALA A 76 13.54 25.89 -21.65
N LEU A 77 12.28 26.15 -21.25
CA LEU A 77 11.92 26.94 -20.06
C LEU A 77 12.67 26.50 -18.79
N VAL A 78 13.08 25.23 -18.74
CA VAL A 78 13.94 24.66 -17.71
C VAL A 78 15.05 23.86 -18.36
N SER A 79 16.30 24.14 -17.98
CA SER A 79 17.47 23.39 -18.47
C SER A 79 17.36 21.89 -18.17
N ARG A 80 18.00 21.04 -18.98
CA ARG A 80 18.02 19.57 -18.78
C ARG A 80 18.50 19.18 -17.37
N THR A 81 19.50 19.87 -16.83
CA THR A 81 19.94 19.70 -15.43
C THR A 81 18.81 20.00 -14.45
N GLY A 82 18.08 21.10 -14.66
CA GLY A 82 16.91 21.46 -13.85
C GLY A 82 15.79 20.42 -13.93
N GLN A 83 15.51 19.87 -15.12
CA GLN A 83 14.51 18.82 -15.33
C GLN A 83 14.86 17.54 -14.55
N ARG A 84 16.14 17.13 -14.54
CA ARG A 84 16.63 15.98 -13.75
C ARG A 84 16.47 16.16 -12.24
N PHE A 85 16.71 17.36 -11.72
CA PHE A 85 16.41 17.66 -10.31
C PHE A 85 14.90 17.72 -10.06
N GLY A 86 14.16 18.32 -10.99
CA GLY A 86 12.71 18.39 -10.99
C GLY A 86 12.04 17.03 -10.95
N LEU A 87 12.64 16.00 -11.55
CA LEU A 87 12.18 14.61 -11.52
C LEU A 87 11.93 14.11 -10.09
N PHE A 88 12.89 14.27 -9.18
CA PHE A 88 12.75 13.81 -7.79
C PHE A 88 11.66 14.58 -7.03
N LEU A 89 11.54 15.87 -7.31
CA LEU A 89 10.47 16.69 -6.75
C LEU A 89 9.10 16.22 -7.27
N ALA A 90 8.97 16.05 -8.59
CA ALA A 90 7.74 15.63 -9.25
C ALA A 90 7.30 14.24 -8.77
N THR A 91 8.20 13.24 -8.77
CA THR A 91 7.86 11.90 -8.30
C THR A 91 7.59 11.87 -6.79
N GLY A 92 8.30 12.68 -5.99
CA GLY A 92 8.03 12.84 -4.56
C GLY A 92 6.63 13.41 -4.27
N LEU A 93 6.24 14.47 -4.98
CA LEU A 93 4.90 15.07 -4.88
C LEU A 93 3.80 14.10 -5.37
N ALA A 94 4.02 13.45 -6.52
CA ALA A 94 3.11 12.44 -7.06
C ALA A 94 2.93 11.27 -6.09
N GLY A 95 4.03 10.78 -5.51
CA GLY A 95 4.03 9.74 -4.49
C GLY A 95 3.21 10.16 -3.26
N MET A 96 3.38 11.38 -2.76
CA MET A 96 2.55 11.90 -1.66
C MET A 96 1.06 11.93 -2.01
N ALA A 97 0.71 12.43 -3.20
CA ALA A 97 -0.67 12.49 -3.66
C ALA A 97 -1.31 11.09 -3.75
N LEU A 98 -0.61 10.13 -4.37
CA LEU A 98 -1.05 8.74 -4.45
C LEU A 98 -1.13 8.09 -3.07
N GLY A 99 -0.18 8.37 -2.18
CA GLY A 99 -0.19 7.91 -0.80
C GLY A 99 -1.38 8.44 0.01
N ALA A 100 -1.78 9.68 -0.23
CA ALA A 100 -2.99 10.27 0.35
C ALA A 100 -4.25 9.54 -0.13
N VAL A 101 -4.43 9.41 -1.45
CA VAL A 101 -5.57 8.68 -2.06
C VAL A 101 -5.63 7.24 -1.54
N PHE A 102 -4.49 6.55 -1.55
CA PHE A 102 -4.34 5.19 -1.04
C PHE A 102 -4.80 5.07 0.43
N SER A 103 -4.37 5.99 1.30
CA SER A 103 -4.74 5.94 2.71
C SER A 103 -6.23 6.20 2.97
N VAL A 104 -6.87 7.06 2.16
CA VAL A 104 -8.31 7.32 2.20
C VAL A 104 -9.07 6.07 1.77
N ALA A 105 -8.68 5.45 0.64
CA ALA A 105 -9.26 4.19 0.18
C ALA A 105 -9.10 3.09 1.23
N TYR A 106 -7.89 2.93 1.79
CA TYR A 106 -7.61 1.99 2.87
C TYR A 106 -8.55 2.19 4.08
N TYR A 107 -8.73 3.44 4.51
CA TYR A 107 -9.60 3.77 5.64
C TYR A 107 -11.05 3.36 5.40
N TYR A 108 -11.65 3.76 4.27
CA TYR A 108 -13.05 3.44 3.97
C TYR A 108 -13.29 1.96 3.73
N LEU A 109 -12.36 1.27 3.05
CA LEU A 109 -12.47 -0.19 2.85
C LEU A 109 -12.32 -0.97 4.17
N ARG A 110 -11.50 -0.46 5.11
CA ARG A 110 -11.41 -0.99 6.47
C ARG A 110 -12.71 -0.80 7.26
N LEU A 111 -13.35 0.37 7.16
CA LEU A 111 -14.65 0.61 7.80
C LEU A 111 -15.72 -0.35 7.28
N ARG A 112 -15.74 -0.61 5.97
CA ARG A 112 -16.68 -1.55 5.32
C ARG A 112 -16.38 -3.04 5.62
N ARG A 113 -15.34 -3.34 6.42
CA ARG A 113 -14.87 -4.70 6.76
C ARG A 113 -14.76 -5.60 5.53
N VAL A 114 -14.17 -5.07 4.46
CA VAL A 114 -14.01 -5.80 3.19
C VAL A 114 -13.12 -7.05 3.35
N SER A 115 -12.22 -7.05 4.34
CA SER A 115 -11.32 -8.17 4.63
C SER A 115 -11.15 -8.40 6.14
N ALA A 116 -10.94 -9.67 6.52
CA ALA A 116 -10.58 -10.10 7.87
C ALA A 116 -9.06 -10.05 8.14
N SER A 117 -8.24 -9.72 7.14
CA SER A 117 -6.78 -9.68 7.26
C SER A 117 -6.29 -8.64 8.27
N SER A 118 -5.08 -8.86 8.82
CA SER A 118 -4.38 -7.89 9.68
C SER A 118 -4.16 -6.55 8.97
N ALA A 119 -4.07 -5.45 9.74
CA ALA A 119 -3.88 -4.08 9.22
C ALA A 119 -2.78 -3.99 8.14
N PRO A 120 -1.55 -4.48 8.39
CA PRO A 120 -0.46 -4.41 7.41
C PRO A 120 -0.72 -5.26 6.17
N ALA A 121 -1.20 -6.50 6.33
CA ALA A 121 -1.44 -7.41 5.21
C ALA A 121 -2.50 -6.86 4.24
N PHE A 122 -3.56 -6.24 4.76
CA PHE A 122 -4.54 -5.58 3.90
C PHE A 122 -3.95 -4.38 3.15
N GLY A 123 -3.04 -3.61 3.78
CA GLY A 123 -2.35 -2.51 3.11
C GLY A 123 -1.50 -3.00 1.94
N LEU A 124 -0.75 -4.08 2.13
CA LEU A 124 0.05 -4.70 1.06
C LEU A 124 -0.81 -5.19 -0.10
N VAL A 125 -1.89 -5.94 0.20
CA VAL A 125 -2.82 -6.43 -0.84
C VAL A 125 -3.47 -5.26 -1.58
N LEU A 126 -3.92 -4.23 -0.85
CA LEU A 126 -4.53 -3.06 -1.47
C LEU A 126 -3.55 -2.32 -2.38
N ALA A 127 -2.27 -2.21 -1.99
CA ALA A 127 -1.25 -1.56 -2.82
C ALA A 127 -1.01 -2.34 -4.11
N GLY A 128 -0.90 -3.68 -4.04
CA GLY A 128 -0.78 -4.52 -5.22
C GLY A 128 -2.01 -4.45 -6.14
N LEU A 129 -3.23 -4.46 -5.57
CA LEU A 129 -4.46 -4.30 -6.35
C LEU A 129 -4.59 -2.92 -6.97
N ALA A 130 -4.17 -1.86 -6.27
CA ALA A 130 -4.18 -0.51 -6.80
C ALA A 130 -3.16 -0.33 -7.93
N TRP A 131 -1.94 -0.90 -7.80
CA TRP A 131 -0.98 -0.97 -8.90
C TRP A 131 -1.55 -1.74 -10.11
N LEU A 132 -2.20 -2.88 -9.89
CA LEU A 132 -2.85 -3.61 -10.98
C LEU A 132 -3.89 -2.76 -11.71
N ALA A 133 -4.74 -2.06 -10.96
CA ALA A 133 -5.82 -1.25 -11.53
C ALA A 133 -5.33 0.02 -12.23
N VAL A 134 -4.37 0.74 -11.64
CA VAL A 134 -3.98 2.09 -12.08
C VAL A 134 -2.75 2.08 -12.98
N GLU A 135 -1.92 1.03 -12.93
CA GLU A 135 -0.68 0.97 -13.71
C GLU A 135 -0.65 -0.21 -14.68
N ALA A 136 -0.86 -1.43 -14.19
CA ALA A 136 -0.70 -2.61 -15.05
C ALA A 136 -1.76 -2.65 -16.17
N VAL A 137 -3.03 -2.41 -15.83
CA VAL A 137 -4.11 -2.40 -16.84
C VAL A 137 -3.94 -1.27 -17.86
N PRO A 138 -3.62 -0.02 -17.48
CA PRO A 138 -3.30 1.00 -18.47
C PRO A 138 -2.06 0.67 -19.29
N PHE A 139 -0.98 0.19 -18.66
CA PHE A 139 0.28 -0.12 -19.35
C PHE A 139 0.12 -1.10 -20.51
N PHE A 140 -0.64 -2.18 -20.33
CA PHE A 140 -0.83 -3.17 -21.40
C PHE A 140 -1.78 -2.72 -22.52
N LYS A 141 -2.48 -1.58 -22.38
CA LYS A 141 -3.39 -1.05 -23.40
C LYS A 141 -2.91 0.25 -24.04
N TYR A 142 -2.46 1.18 -23.22
CA TYR A 142 -1.99 2.51 -23.57
C TYR A 142 -0.69 2.81 -22.79
N PRO A 143 0.43 2.14 -23.13
CA PRO A 143 1.71 2.36 -22.46
C PRO A 143 2.23 3.78 -22.69
N ALA A 144 3.08 4.25 -21.78
CA ALA A 144 3.75 5.54 -21.92
C ALA A 144 4.70 5.54 -23.13
N ASN A 145 4.77 6.68 -23.82
CA ASN A 145 5.76 6.94 -24.86
C ASN A 145 6.83 7.90 -24.28
N PRO A 146 8.08 7.82 -24.77
CA PRO A 146 9.11 8.79 -24.40
C PRO A 146 8.70 10.21 -24.87
N PRO A 147 9.34 11.27 -24.35
CA PRO A 147 9.13 12.63 -24.84
C PRO A 147 9.31 12.70 -26.36
N ALA A 148 8.60 13.62 -27.00
CA ALA A 148 8.56 13.82 -28.45
C ALA A 148 7.99 12.66 -29.30
N VAL A 149 7.59 11.55 -28.67
CA VAL A 149 6.97 10.42 -29.38
C VAL A 149 5.46 10.42 -29.24
N GLY A 150 4.79 10.59 -30.37
CA GLY A 150 3.34 10.62 -30.52
C GLY A 150 2.88 11.91 -31.20
N ASP A 151 1.63 11.91 -31.67
CA ASP A 151 1.05 13.07 -32.34
C ASP A 151 0.56 14.10 -31.29
N PRO A 152 1.03 15.36 -31.30
CA PRO A 152 0.56 16.41 -30.41
C PRO A 152 -0.97 16.63 -30.47
N GLU A 153 -1.57 16.50 -31.66
CA GLU A 153 -3.00 16.72 -31.88
C GLU A 153 -3.88 15.68 -31.17
N THR A 154 -3.31 14.52 -30.84
CA THR A 154 -4.06 13.43 -30.18
C THR A 154 -3.92 13.40 -28.65
N ILE A 155 -3.10 14.28 -28.04
CA ILE A 155 -2.79 14.27 -26.60
C ILE A 155 -4.06 14.23 -25.73
N THR A 156 -5.08 15.02 -26.08
CA THR A 156 -6.34 15.06 -25.33
C THR A 156 -7.07 13.71 -25.36
N GLN A 157 -7.15 13.09 -26.54
CA GLN A 157 -7.81 11.80 -26.72
C GLN A 157 -7.09 10.68 -25.95
N ARG A 158 -5.75 10.62 -26.05
CA ARG A 158 -4.96 9.61 -25.34
C ARG A 158 -5.06 9.74 -23.83
N THR A 159 -5.09 10.98 -23.33
CA THR A 159 -5.28 11.25 -21.90
C THR A 159 -6.61 10.67 -21.42
N TRP A 160 -7.71 10.91 -22.14
CA TRP A 160 -9.02 10.34 -21.79
C TRP A 160 -9.08 8.82 -21.91
N LEU A 161 -8.43 8.24 -22.91
CA LEU A 161 -8.36 6.79 -23.08
C LEU A 161 -7.51 6.12 -22.00
N TRP A 162 -6.43 6.78 -21.56
CA TRP A 162 -5.66 6.36 -20.40
C TRP A 162 -6.55 6.38 -19.14
N PHE A 163 -7.29 7.46 -18.87
CA PHE A 163 -8.26 7.49 -17.76
C PHE A 163 -9.34 6.40 -17.87
N ALA A 164 -9.85 6.14 -19.08
CA ALA A 164 -10.81 5.06 -19.31
C ALA A 164 -10.20 3.68 -18.96
N SER A 165 -8.92 3.46 -19.27
CA SER A 165 -8.22 2.23 -18.91
C SER A 165 -7.97 2.10 -17.39
N VAL A 166 -7.76 3.22 -16.68
CA VAL A 166 -7.71 3.23 -15.20
C VAL A 166 -9.07 2.85 -14.62
N VAL A 167 -10.16 3.41 -15.14
CA VAL A 167 -11.53 3.06 -14.74
C VAL A 167 -11.80 1.57 -14.99
N LEU A 168 -11.40 1.05 -16.16
CA LEU A 168 -11.47 -0.38 -16.47
C LEU A 168 -10.72 -1.22 -15.43
N GLY A 169 -9.50 -0.84 -15.05
CA GLY A 169 -8.71 -1.54 -14.05
C GLY A 169 -9.38 -1.55 -12.66
N LEU A 170 -9.95 -0.42 -12.24
CA LEU A 170 -10.72 -0.32 -10.99
C LEU A 170 -11.97 -1.21 -10.99
N ILE A 171 -12.68 -1.27 -12.12
CA ILE A 171 -13.83 -2.17 -12.31
C ILE A 171 -13.37 -3.63 -12.23
N ALA A 172 -12.31 -4.00 -12.95
CA ALA A 172 -11.79 -5.36 -12.99
C ALA A 172 -11.36 -5.85 -11.60
N VAL A 173 -10.63 -5.02 -10.83
CA VAL A 173 -10.24 -5.33 -9.45
C VAL A 173 -11.47 -5.45 -8.53
N SER A 174 -12.47 -4.58 -8.69
CA SER A 174 -13.69 -4.61 -7.89
C SER A 174 -14.51 -5.88 -8.14
N VAL A 175 -14.65 -6.28 -9.41
CA VAL A 175 -15.31 -7.54 -9.81
C VAL A 175 -14.54 -8.73 -9.24
N ALA A 176 -13.21 -8.76 -9.40
CA ALA A 176 -12.37 -9.83 -8.87
C ALA A 176 -12.50 -9.95 -7.34
N ALA A 177 -12.52 -8.83 -6.61
CA ALA A 177 -12.74 -8.81 -5.17
C ALA A 177 -14.15 -9.30 -4.78
N GLY A 178 -15.18 -8.94 -5.56
CA GLY A 178 -16.54 -9.44 -5.40
C GLY A 178 -16.62 -10.97 -5.59
N VAL A 179 -15.99 -11.49 -6.64
CA VAL A 179 -15.89 -12.93 -6.90
C VAL A 179 -15.11 -13.63 -5.79
N ALA A 180 -13.98 -13.08 -5.36
CA ALA A 180 -13.18 -13.62 -4.25
C ALA A 180 -14.00 -13.75 -2.96
N ARG A 181 -14.89 -12.79 -2.69
CA ARG A 181 -15.83 -12.84 -1.57
C ARG A 181 -16.90 -13.90 -1.78
N ALA A 182 -17.46 -14.03 -2.98
CA ALA A 182 -18.50 -15.00 -3.30
C ALA A 182 -18.01 -16.46 -3.23
N VAL A 183 -16.74 -16.71 -3.58
CA VAL A 183 -16.16 -18.06 -3.55
C VAL A 183 -15.39 -18.38 -2.26
N ARG A 184 -15.38 -17.49 -1.27
CA ARG A 184 -14.53 -17.61 -0.08
C ARG A 184 -14.79 -18.89 0.75
N ASP A 185 -16.03 -19.37 0.74
CA ASP A 185 -16.49 -20.53 1.53
C ASP A 185 -16.40 -21.84 0.72
N ARG A 186 -15.82 -21.79 -0.50
CA ARG A 186 -15.53 -22.99 -1.30
C ARG A 186 -14.36 -23.77 -0.69
N GLN A 187 -14.49 -25.10 -0.69
CA GLN A 187 -13.51 -26.01 -0.09
C GLN A 187 -12.16 -26.01 -0.82
N PHE A 188 -12.17 -25.86 -2.14
CA PHE A 188 -10.95 -25.93 -2.96
C PHE A 188 -10.23 -24.58 -3.03
N LEU A 189 -8.95 -24.57 -2.63
CA LEU A 189 -8.07 -23.42 -2.79
C LEU A 189 -7.95 -23.00 -4.26
N SER A 190 -7.89 -23.97 -5.18
CA SER A 190 -7.83 -23.71 -6.63
C SER A 190 -8.98 -22.83 -7.10
N VAL A 191 -10.22 -23.08 -6.65
CA VAL A 191 -11.40 -22.26 -6.99
C VAL A 191 -11.29 -20.87 -6.39
N ARG A 192 -10.84 -20.76 -5.14
CA ARG A 192 -10.68 -19.49 -4.43
C ARG A 192 -9.64 -18.56 -5.07
N VAL A 193 -8.68 -19.12 -5.81
CA VAL A 193 -7.64 -18.38 -6.53
C VAL A 193 -8.02 -18.17 -8.00
N ALA A 194 -8.45 -19.24 -8.69
CA ALA A 194 -8.71 -19.19 -10.13
C ALA A 194 -9.93 -18.34 -10.49
N ALA A 195 -11.02 -18.38 -9.71
CA ALA A 195 -12.23 -17.65 -10.08
C ALA A 195 -12.06 -16.11 -10.05
N PRO A 196 -11.43 -15.49 -9.02
CA PRO A 196 -11.15 -14.05 -9.04
C PRO A 196 -10.20 -13.64 -10.18
N VAL A 197 -9.18 -14.46 -10.46
CA VAL A 197 -8.22 -14.20 -11.54
C VAL A 197 -8.93 -14.28 -12.90
N ALA A 198 -9.73 -15.31 -13.14
CA ALA A 198 -10.50 -15.45 -14.37
C ALA A 198 -11.49 -14.29 -14.55
N ALA A 199 -12.15 -13.84 -13.49
CA ALA A 199 -13.07 -12.71 -13.54
C ALA A 199 -12.34 -11.39 -13.86
N PHE A 200 -11.18 -11.15 -13.25
CA PHE A 200 -10.32 -10.01 -13.58
C PHE A 200 -9.94 -10.03 -15.07
N LEU A 201 -9.39 -11.15 -15.54
CA LEU A 201 -8.93 -11.30 -16.93
C LEU A 201 -10.09 -11.13 -17.92
N ALA A 202 -11.25 -11.72 -17.65
CA ALA A 202 -12.43 -11.57 -18.51
C ALA A 202 -12.84 -10.10 -18.67
N VAL A 203 -12.91 -9.34 -17.58
CA VAL A 203 -13.26 -7.91 -17.63
C VAL A 203 -12.21 -7.12 -18.41
N VAL A 204 -10.92 -7.34 -18.13
CA VAL A 204 -9.82 -6.64 -18.82
C VAL A 204 -9.84 -6.96 -20.32
N THR A 205 -9.95 -8.24 -20.69
CA THR A 205 -10.02 -8.66 -22.10
C THR A 205 -11.18 -8.00 -22.82
N VAL A 206 -12.39 -8.04 -22.25
CA VAL A 206 -13.56 -7.36 -22.85
C VAL A 206 -13.32 -5.86 -22.99
N GLY A 207 -12.80 -5.20 -21.95
CA GLY A 207 -12.47 -3.79 -22.00
C GLY A 207 -11.45 -3.44 -23.07
N TYR A 208 -10.42 -4.27 -23.25
CA TYR A 208 -9.38 -4.08 -24.28
C TYR A 208 -9.90 -4.28 -25.70
N LEU A 209 -10.91 -5.13 -25.89
CA LEU A 209 -11.57 -5.31 -27.19
C LEU A 209 -12.48 -4.12 -27.53
N ILE A 210 -13.08 -3.48 -26.53
CA ILE A 210 -13.96 -2.31 -26.72
C ILE A 210 -13.15 -1.03 -26.95
N LEU A 211 -12.09 -0.85 -26.15
CA LEU A 211 -11.26 0.36 -26.20
C LEU A 211 -10.50 0.45 -27.53
N PRO A 212 -10.47 1.62 -28.20
CA PRO A 212 -9.83 1.77 -29.51
C PRO A 212 -8.32 1.51 -29.43
N LYS A 213 -7.74 1.05 -30.54
CA LYS A 213 -6.29 1.02 -30.71
C LYS A 213 -5.82 2.40 -31.15
N ILE A 214 -4.68 2.84 -30.63
CA ILE A 214 -3.99 4.04 -31.07
C ILE A 214 -2.61 3.59 -31.50
N ASP A 215 -2.20 4.00 -32.70
CA ASP A 215 -0.83 3.89 -33.16
C ASP A 215 -0.43 5.26 -33.70
N GLU A 216 0.54 5.86 -33.05
CA GLU A 216 1.00 7.24 -33.26
C GLU A 216 2.52 7.32 -33.28
N VAL A 217 3.18 6.16 -33.21
CA VAL A 217 4.63 6.08 -33.25
C VAL A 217 5.01 6.03 -34.73
N ALA A 218 5.94 6.90 -35.14
CA ALA A 218 6.46 6.87 -36.51
C ALA A 218 7.14 5.53 -36.80
N ASP A 219 7.00 5.05 -38.04
CA ASP A 219 7.51 3.73 -38.46
C ASP A 219 9.05 3.59 -38.34
N ASP A 220 9.76 4.72 -38.34
CA ASP A 220 11.22 4.81 -38.25
C ASP A 220 11.73 5.00 -36.80
N PHE A 221 10.83 5.20 -35.83
CA PHE A 221 11.25 5.33 -34.43
C PHE A 221 11.83 4.00 -33.89
N PRO A 222 13.00 4.00 -33.22
CA PRO A 222 13.63 2.75 -32.79
C PRO A 222 12.75 1.94 -31.82
N ALA A 223 12.26 0.79 -32.28
CA ALA A 223 11.36 -0.06 -31.51
C ALA A 223 11.97 -0.58 -30.19
N SER A 224 13.29 -0.81 -30.16
CA SER A 224 14.01 -1.19 -28.94
C SER A 224 13.98 -0.08 -27.90
N LEU A 225 14.28 1.16 -28.29
CA LEU A 225 14.25 2.33 -27.40
C LEU A 225 12.85 2.55 -26.83
N LEU A 226 11.81 2.45 -27.68
CA LEU A 226 10.42 2.55 -27.25
C LEU A 226 10.08 1.50 -26.19
N TRP A 227 10.49 0.25 -26.41
CA TRP A 227 10.21 -0.84 -25.49
C TRP A 227 10.98 -0.71 -24.17
N GLU A 228 12.24 -0.31 -24.22
CA GLU A 228 13.08 -0.08 -23.04
C GLU A 228 12.52 1.09 -22.20
N PHE A 229 12.10 2.18 -22.84
CA PHE A 229 11.43 3.28 -22.15
C PHE A 229 10.15 2.80 -21.44
N ARG A 230 9.32 2.00 -22.11
CA ARG A 230 8.09 1.43 -21.53
C ARG A 230 8.40 0.55 -20.31
N LEU A 231 9.39 -0.34 -20.40
CA LEU A 231 9.82 -1.17 -19.28
C LEU A 231 10.37 -0.33 -18.12
N SER A 232 11.15 0.72 -18.41
CA SER A 232 11.66 1.65 -17.39
C SER A 232 10.49 2.35 -16.68
N SER A 233 9.50 2.85 -17.42
CA SER A 233 8.31 3.48 -16.87
C SER A 233 7.49 2.53 -15.98
N LEU A 234 7.35 1.27 -16.40
CA LEU A 234 6.70 0.24 -15.59
C LEU A 234 7.49 -0.04 -14.30
N ALA A 235 8.83 -0.07 -14.37
CA ALA A 235 9.69 -0.27 -13.21
C ALA A 235 9.60 0.88 -12.20
N VAL A 236 9.50 2.13 -12.68
CA VAL A 236 9.26 3.33 -11.85
C VAL A 236 7.94 3.18 -11.09
N GLN A 237 6.87 2.83 -11.78
CA GLN A 237 5.55 2.68 -11.17
C GLN A 237 5.51 1.49 -10.21
N ALA A 238 6.07 0.34 -10.58
CA ALA A 238 6.18 -0.81 -9.69
C ALA A 238 6.96 -0.46 -8.41
N THR A 239 8.05 0.31 -8.52
CA THR A 239 8.82 0.78 -7.37
C THR A 239 7.99 1.67 -6.45
N LEU A 240 7.29 2.66 -7.01
CA LEU A 240 6.44 3.57 -6.24
C LEU A 240 5.42 2.80 -5.41
N TRP A 241 4.66 1.92 -6.05
CA TRP A 241 3.57 1.18 -5.42
C TRP A 241 4.07 0.12 -4.42
N LEU A 242 5.16 -0.57 -4.72
CA LEU A 242 5.80 -1.52 -3.81
C LEU A 242 6.26 -0.82 -2.53
N VAL A 243 7.00 0.28 -2.66
CA VAL A 243 7.52 1.03 -1.51
C VAL A 243 6.38 1.67 -0.73
N LEU A 244 5.39 2.27 -1.40
CA LEU A 244 4.20 2.83 -0.77
C LEU A 244 3.51 1.78 0.10
N GLY A 245 3.22 0.60 -0.46
CA GLY A 245 2.58 -0.50 0.26
C GLY A 245 3.40 -0.98 1.45
N MET A 246 4.70 -1.22 1.25
CA MET A 246 5.61 -1.70 2.29
C MET A 246 5.80 -0.68 3.42
N ALA A 247 6.08 0.58 3.09
CA ALA A 247 6.26 1.65 4.07
C ALA A 247 4.97 1.90 4.85
N PHE A 248 3.81 1.95 4.18
CA PHE A 248 2.53 2.13 4.86
C PHE A 248 2.20 0.96 5.80
N ALA A 249 2.43 -0.28 5.35
CA ALA A 249 2.23 -1.48 6.15
C ALA A 249 3.15 -1.48 7.39
N PHE A 250 4.43 -1.15 7.20
CA PHE A 250 5.42 -1.03 8.29
C PHE A 250 5.03 0.05 9.31
N LEU A 251 4.69 1.26 8.85
CA LEU A 251 4.27 2.35 9.74
C LEU A 251 3.01 1.99 10.54
N THR A 252 2.08 1.28 9.90
CA THR A 252 0.85 0.79 10.53
C THR A 252 1.13 -0.29 11.58
N GLU A 253 2.01 -1.23 11.27
CA GLU A 253 2.43 -2.26 12.22
C GLU A 253 3.18 -1.66 13.43
N ARG A 254 4.14 -0.76 13.16
CA ARG A 254 4.93 -0.08 14.18
C ARG A 254 4.04 0.68 15.15
N ALA A 255 3.07 1.43 14.65
CA ALA A 255 2.13 2.18 15.49
C ALA A 255 1.24 1.26 16.36
N ALA A 256 0.78 0.14 15.82
CA ALA A 256 0.03 -0.85 16.58
C ALA A 256 0.87 -1.46 17.72
N ARG A 257 2.15 -1.77 17.47
CA ARG A 257 3.08 -2.29 18.49
C ARG A 257 3.33 -1.28 19.62
N ILE A 258 3.53 0.01 19.28
CA ILE A 258 3.73 1.09 20.27
C ILE A 258 2.51 1.23 21.19
N ARG A 259 1.30 1.28 20.63
CA ARG A 259 0.05 1.39 21.42
C ARG A 259 -0.16 0.20 22.36
N ARG A 260 0.15 -1.02 21.91
CA ARG A 260 0.09 -2.23 22.75
C ARG A 260 1.06 -2.16 23.94
N ARG A 261 2.28 -1.66 23.73
CA ARG A 261 3.28 -1.48 24.81
C ARG A 261 2.83 -0.44 25.83
N ALA A 262 2.32 0.71 25.37
CA ALA A 262 1.79 1.76 26.25
C ALA A 262 0.57 1.30 27.07
N GLY A 263 -0.33 0.51 26.48
CA GLY A 263 -1.47 -0.07 27.20
C GLY A 263 -1.03 -1.05 28.30
N ARG A 264 0.00 -1.88 28.02
CA ARG A 264 0.57 -2.81 29.01
C ARG A 264 1.24 -2.07 30.17
N SER A 265 1.99 -1.00 29.93
CA SER A 265 2.62 -0.21 31.01
C SER A 265 1.57 0.46 31.90
N LYS A 266 0.51 1.04 31.31
CA LYS A 266 -0.60 1.63 32.07
C LYS A 266 -1.31 0.61 32.95
N ARG A 267 -1.58 -0.61 32.44
CA ARG A 267 -2.20 -1.69 33.21
C ARG A 267 -1.32 -2.21 34.35
N ARG A 268 0.00 -2.31 34.12
CA ARG A 268 0.97 -2.67 35.19
C ARG A 268 1.02 -1.61 36.30
N ARG A 269 0.97 -0.33 35.95
CA ARG A 269 0.95 0.78 36.92
C ARG A 269 -0.34 0.81 37.74
N ALA A 270 -1.49 0.60 37.11
CA ALA A 270 -2.79 0.51 37.79
C ALA A 270 -2.91 -0.74 38.69
N GLY A 271 -2.37 -1.88 38.26
CA GLY A 271 -2.30 -3.08 39.11
C GLY A 271 -1.42 -2.86 40.34
N ARG A 272 -0.29 -2.16 40.18
CA ARG A 272 0.62 -1.83 41.29
C ARG A 272 0.01 -0.84 42.28
N SER A 273 -0.74 0.17 41.82
CA SER A 273 -1.43 1.12 42.71
C SER A 273 -2.52 0.45 43.55
N ASN A 274 -3.25 -0.52 42.98
CA ASN A 274 -4.29 -1.24 43.71
C ASN A 274 -3.70 -2.15 44.81
N HIS A 275 -2.54 -2.77 44.58
CA HIS A 275 -1.85 -3.53 45.64
C HIS A 275 -1.30 -2.64 46.77
N THR A 276 -0.85 -1.41 46.49
CA THR A 276 -0.39 -0.48 47.53
C THR A 276 -1.52 0.13 48.37
N LEU A 277 -2.75 0.22 47.84
CA LEU A 277 -3.92 0.73 48.58
C LEU A 277 -4.59 -0.37 49.44
N SER A 278 -4.47 -1.65 49.06
CA SER A 278 -4.98 -2.78 49.86
C SER A 278 -4.12 -3.11 51.09
N GLY A 279 -2.92 -2.53 51.22
CA GLY A 279 -1.98 -2.79 52.33
C GLY A 279 -2.09 -1.85 53.53
N ARG A 280 -3.02 -0.88 53.51
CA ARG A 280 -3.30 -0.01 54.67
C ARG A 280 -4.60 -0.45 55.34
N GLN A 281 -4.56 -1.56 56.09
CA GLN A 281 -5.50 -1.70 57.19
C GLN A 281 -5.07 -0.73 58.31
N PRO A 282 -6.00 0.07 58.89
CA PRO A 282 -5.68 0.84 60.08
C PRO A 282 -5.42 -0.15 61.21
N VAL A 283 -4.23 -0.10 61.80
CA VAL A 283 -3.90 -0.84 63.02
C VAL A 283 -4.86 -0.35 64.11
N GLY A 284 -5.88 -1.15 64.37
CA GLY A 284 -6.77 -0.99 65.51
C GLY A 284 -5.96 -1.10 66.79
N ARG A 285 -6.09 -0.09 67.64
CA ARG A 285 -5.47 -0.01 68.96
C ARG A 285 -6.18 -1.00 69.88
N GLU A 286 -5.73 -2.27 69.89
CA GLU A 286 -6.25 -3.27 70.81
C GLU A 286 -5.63 -3.12 72.20
N ARG A 287 -6.55 -3.04 73.16
CA ARG A 287 -6.34 -2.80 74.58
C ARG A 287 -5.96 -4.15 75.22
N CYS A 288 -4.95 -4.14 76.08
CA CYS A 288 -4.55 -5.29 76.88
C CYS A 288 -5.73 -5.90 77.64
N THR A 289 -6.00 -7.19 77.44
CA THR A 289 -6.50 -8.06 78.50
C THR A 289 -5.78 -9.39 78.44
N TRP A 290 -5.03 -9.65 79.49
CA TRP A 290 -4.34 -10.87 79.83
C TRP A 290 -5.39 -11.93 80.22
N ASN A 291 -5.40 -13.11 79.59
CA ASN A 291 -5.92 -14.30 80.24
C ASN A 291 -5.27 -15.56 79.66
N GLY A 292 -4.60 -16.30 80.54
CA GLY A 292 -4.03 -17.60 80.23
C GLY A 292 -5.08 -18.71 80.30
N SER A 293 -4.90 -19.74 79.49
CA SER A 293 -5.14 -21.11 79.93
C SER A 293 -4.59 -22.10 78.90
N SER A 294 -4.08 -23.18 79.48
CA SER A 294 -3.39 -24.33 78.93
C SER A 294 -4.31 -25.35 78.24
N ARG A 295 -3.69 -26.24 77.45
CA ARG A 295 -3.99 -27.67 77.16
C ARG A 295 -3.85 -27.96 75.65
N SER A 296 -2.87 -28.72 75.16
CA SER A 296 -2.52 -30.16 75.30
C SER A 296 -3.29 -31.10 74.35
N GLY A 297 -2.53 -31.96 73.63
CA GLY A 297 -2.99 -33.14 72.86
C GLY A 297 -3.37 -32.81 71.41
N GLY A 298 -3.02 -33.54 70.35
CA GLY A 298 -2.54 -34.90 70.09
C GLY A 298 -2.69 -35.09 68.55
N ALA A 299 -1.66 -35.46 67.80
CA ALA A 299 -1.30 -36.81 67.35
C ALA A 299 -2.26 -37.49 66.33
N SER A 300 -1.63 -38.15 65.35
CA SER A 300 -2.13 -39.07 64.28
C SER A 300 -2.69 -38.46 62.99
N SER A 301 -2.22 -38.72 61.77
CA SER A 301 -1.62 -39.87 61.03
C SER A 301 -2.60 -40.50 60.00
N ALA A 302 -2.01 -41.11 58.96
CA ALA A 302 -2.59 -41.78 57.77
C ALA A 302 -2.96 -40.83 56.61
N PHE A 303 -2.22 -40.72 55.50
CA PHE A 303 -1.62 -41.73 54.60
C PHE A 303 -2.60 -42.79 54.12
N ARG A 304 -3.17 -42.59 52.91
CA ARG A 304 -3.74 -43.65 52.09
C ARG A 304 -3.35 -43.44 50.63
N SER A 305 -2.66 -44.44 50.11
CA SER A 305 -2.22 -44.66 48.73
C SER A 305 -3.27 -45.45 47.93
N GLN A 306 -2.96 -45.67 46.63
CA GLN A 306 -3.55 -46.56 45.60
C GLN A 306 -4.25 -45.77 44.47
N LEU A 307 -3.61 -45.49 43.33
CA LEU A 307 -3.12 -46.30 42.19
C LEU A 307 -4.12 -46.27 41.00
N PRO A 308 -3.62 -46.28 39.73
CA PRO A 308 -4.40 -46.04 38.52
C PRO A 308 -4.86 -47.33 37.82
N SER A 309 -5.91 -47.25 36.99
CA SER A 309 -6.29 -48.30 36.04
C SER A 309 -6.30 -47.78 34.61
N SER A 310 -5.58 -48.52 33.77
CA SER A 310 -5.50 -48.51 32.30
C SER A 310 -6.75 -49.07 31.59
N ALA A 311 -6.93 -48.68 30.33
CA ALA A 311 -7.42 -49.47 29.16
C ALA A 311 -7.99 -48.47 28.11
N SER A 312 -7.41 -48.20 26.93
CA SER A 312 -7.27 -49.01 25.71
C SER A 312 -8.57 -49.65 25.20
N ALA A 313 -9.13 -49.11 24.11
CA ALA A 313 -9.76 -49.87 23.03
C ALA A 313 -10.02 -48.96 21.80
N SER A 314 -9.46 -49.40 20.67
CA SER A 314 -9.94 -49.30 19.28
C SER A 314 -10.15 -47.94 18.62
#